data_AF-A0A376KIM7-F1
#
_entry.id   AF-A0A376KIM7-F1
#
_cell.length_a   1.000
_cell.length_b   1.000
_cell.length_c   1.000
_cell.angle_alpha   90.00
_cell.angle_beta   90.00
_cell.angle_gamma   90.00
#
_symmetry.space_group_name_H-M   'P 1'
#
loop_
_entity.id
_entity.type
_entity.pdbx_description
1 polymer ?
#
loop_
_entity_poly.entity_id
_entity_poly.type
_entity_poly.pdbx_seq_one_letter_code
_entity_poly.pdbx_strand_id
1 'polypeptide(L)'
;MVYSRQLIGTETTSKITNVKDGDLTTGSTDAVNGSQLKTTNDAVATNTTNIATNTTNISNLTETVTNLGEDALKWDKDNGVFTAAHGNNTASKITNILDGTVTATSSDAINGSQLYDLSSNIATYFGGNASVNTDGVFTGPTYKIGENKLL
;
A
#
# COMPACT_ATOMS: atom_id res chain seq x y z
N MET A 1 13.28 -26.88 -69.69
CA MET A 1 12.31 -25.76 -69.80
C MET A 1 12.75 -24.67 -68.86
N VAL A 2 13.11 -23.51 -69.37
CA VAL A 2 13.54 -22.35 -68.58
C VAL A 2 12.31 -21.49 -68.35
N TYR A 3 11.84 -21.34 -67.12
CA TYR A 3 10.85 -20.33 -66.80
C TYR A 3 11.58 -18.98 -66.69
N SER A 4 11.62 -18.21 -67.77
CA SER A 4 12.04 -16.82 -67.72
C SER A 4 10.95 -15.99 -67.03
N ARG A 5 11.24 -15.43 -65.84
CA ARG A 5 10.45 -14.32 -65.31
C ARG A 5 10.95 -13.05 -65.99
N GLN A 6 10.14 -12.47 -66.87
CA GLN A 6 10.38 -11.13 -67.40
C GLN A 6 10.07 -10.11 -66.31
N LEU A 7 11.10 -9.48 -65.74
CA LEU A 7 10.97 -8.29 -64.91
C LEU A 7 10.76 -7.10 -65.85
N ILE A 8 9.52 -6.65 -65.98
CA ILE A 8 9.17 -5.43 -66.73
C ILE A 8 8.95 -4.31 -65.72
N GLY A 9 9.93 -3.41 -65.62
CA GLY A 9 9.83 -2.18 -64.84
C GLY A 9 11.09 -1.34 -65.01
N THR A 10 10.94 -0.11 -65.51
CA THR A 10 12.02 0.91 -65.56
C THR A 10 12.24 1.60 -64.21
N GLU A 11 11.46 1.22 -63.20
CA GLU A 11 11.56 1.66 -61.81
C GLU A 11 12.68 0.90 -61.08
N THR A 12 13.38 1.54 -60.14
CA THR A 12 14.48 0.91 -59.38
C THR A 12 14.00 -0.13 -58.36
N THR A 13 12.68 -0.30 -58.19
CA THR A 13 12.07 -1.30 -57.31
C THR A 13 10.85 -1.95 -57.98
N SER A 14 10.55 -3.22 -57.64
CA SER A 14 9.41 -3.98 -58.16
C SER A 14 8.62 -4.63 -57.03
N LYS A 15 7.28 -4.65 -57.15
CA LYS A 15 6.39 -5.41 -56.25
C LYS A 15 6.19 -6.83 -56.76
N ILE A 16 6.27 -7.82 -55.86
CA ILE A 16 5.91 -9.21 -56.15
C ILE A 16 4.54 -9.48 -55.50
N THR A 17 3.53 -9.83 -56.30
CA THR A 17 2.16 -10.09 -55.83
C THR A 17 1.74 -11.54 -56.14
N ASN A 18 0.57 -11.95 -55.63
CA ASN A 18 0.02 -13.31 -55.73
C ASN A 18 0.97 -14.38 -55.16
N VAL A 19 1.75 -14.01 -54.15
CA VAL A 19 2.57 -14.94 -53.38
C VAL A 19 1.64 -15.70 -52.45
N LYS A 20 1.49 -17.01 -52.68
CA LYS A 20 0.80 -17.92 -51.75
C LYS A 20 1.54 -17.90 -50.41
N ASP A 21 0.81 -18.04 -49.30
CA ASP A 21 1.41 -18.17 -47.96
C ASP A 21 2.54 -19.21 -47.99
N GLY A 22 3.73 -18.80 -47.57
CA GLY A 22 4.89 -19.69 -47.49
C GLY A 22 4.79 -20.61 -46.28
N ASP A 23 5.38 -21.80 -46.36
CA ASP A 23 5.44 -22.66 -45.18
C ASP A 23 6.34 -22.05 -44.09
N LEU A 24 5.86 -21.97 -42.85
CA LEU A 24 6.54 -21.37 -41.69
C LEU A 24 7.23 -22.43 -40.82
N THR A 25 7.81 -23.44 -41.47
CA THR A 25 8.54 -24.52 -40.81
C THR A 25 10.04 -24.24 -40.79
N THR A 26 10.76 -24.86 -39.85
CA THR A 26 12.21 -24.79 -39.79
C THR A 26 12.81 -25.33 -41.10
N GLY A 27 13.65 -24.53 -41.77
CA GLY A 27 14.30 -24.91 -43.02
C GLY A 27 13.51 -24.59 -44.29
N SER A 28 12.31 -24.00 -44.18
CA SER A 28 11.57 -23.49 -45.33
C SER A 28 12.36 -22.42 -46.07
N THR A 29 12.28 -22.44 -47.40
CA THR A 29 12.84 -21.41 -48.30
C THR A 29 11.75 -20.66 -49.04
N ASP A 30 10.49 -20.83 -48.63
CA ASP A 30 9.36 -20.16 -49.24
C ASP A 30 9.40 -18.65 -48.95
N ALA A 31 8.98 -17.85 -49.93
CA ALA A 31 8.75 -16.43 -49.69
C ALA A 31 7.49 -16.25 -48.83
N VAL A 32 7.57 -15.42 -47.79
CA VAL A 32 6.41 -15.01 -47.00
C VAL A 32 5.72 -13.80 -47.64
N ASN A 33 4.41 -13.71 -47.48
CA ASN A 33 3.63 -12.59 -48.00
C ASN A 33 3.20 -11.61 -46.88
N GLY A 34 2.49 -10.57 -47.28
CA GLY A 34 2.05 -9.50 -46.38
C GLY A 34 1.09 -9.97 -45.28
N SER A 35 0.21 -10.96 -45.53
CA SER A 35 -0.72 -11.45 -44.49
C SER A 35 0.01 -12.16 -43.37
N GLN A 36 1.00 -13.00 -43.69
CA GLN A 36 1.81 -13.69 -42.67
C GLN A 36 2.62 -12.70 -41.82
N LEU A 37 3.26 -11.72 -42.46
CA LEU A 37 3.97 -10.66 -41.75
C LEU A 37 3.02 -9.79 -40.90
N LYS A 38 1.82 -9.51 -41.41
CA LYS A 38 0.80 -8.76 -40.68
C LYS A 38 0.36 -9.50 -39.42
N THR A 39 0.13 -10.81 -39.48
CA THR A 39 -0.21 -11.61 -38.28
C THR A 39 0.85 -11.47 -37.19
N THR A 40 2.14 -11.59 -37.56
CA THR A 40 3.24 -11.37 -36.62
C THR A 40 3.25 -9.95 -36.07
N ASN A 41 3.07 -8.93 -36.93
CA ASN A 41 3.05 -7.53 -36.51
C ASN A 41 1.86 -7.21 -35.59
N ASP A 42 0.69 -7.78 -35.83
CA ASP A 42 -0.49 -7.63 -34.95
C ASP A 42 -0.18 -8.21 -33.55
N ALA A 43 0.43 -9.40 -33.48
CA ALA A 43 0.85 -10.00 -32.21
C ALA A 43 1.91 -9.16 -31.48
N VAL A 44 2.89 -8.61 -32.21
CA VAL A 44 3.89 -7.68 -31.66
C VAL A 44 3.23 -6.40 -31.14
N ALA A 45 2.24 -5.86 -31.85
CA ALA A 45 1.48 -4.70 -31.40
C ALA A 45 0.70 -4.99 -30.10
N THR A 46 0.04 -6.15 -30.01
CA THR A 46 -0.60 -6.61 -28.77
C THR A 46 0.40 -6.73 -27.62
N ASN A 47 1.56 -7.34 -27.86
CA ASN A 47 2.61 -7.42 -26.84
C ASN A 47 3.09 -6.03 -26.40
N THR A 48 3.22 -5.10 -27.33
CA THR A 48 3.60 -3.70 -27.04
C THR A 48 2.58 -3.02 -26.12
N THR A 49 1.29 -3.19 -26.40
CA THR A 49 0.21 -2.69 -25.54
C THR A 49 0.24 -3.34 -24.15
N ASN A 50 0.38 -4.66 -24.09
CA ASN A 50 0.44 -5.39 -22.81
C ASN A 50 1.63 -4.93 -21.94
N ILE A 51 2.80 -4.69 -22.55
CA ILE A 51 3.98 -4.18 -21.86
C ILE A 51 3.74 -2.77 -21.30
N ALA A 52 3.11 -1.90 -22.08
CA ALA A 52 2.75 -0.55 -21.63
C ALA A 52 1.81 -0.61 -20.42
N THR A 53 0.76 -1.44 -20.49
CA THR A 53 -0.16 -1.66 -19.37
C THR A 53 0.55 -2.22 -18.13
N ASN A 54 1.43 -3.21 -18.30
CA ASN A 54 2.20 -3.77 -17.19
C ASN A 54 3.12 -2.72 -16.55
N THR A 55 3.70 -1.82 -17.35
CA THR A 55 4.54 -0.73 -16.85
C THR A 55 3.73 0.21 -15.95
N THR A 56 2.53 0.60 -16.36
CA THR A 56 1.63 1.40 -15.53
C THR A 56 1.22 0.68 -14.24
N ASN A 57 0.86 -0.61 -14.34
CA ASN A 57 0.47 -1.39 -13.15
C ASN A 57 1.60 -1.49 -12.13
N ILE A 58 2.84 -1.71 -12.59
CA ILE A 58 4.03 -1.77 -11.72
C ILE A 58 4.28 -0.43 -11.05
N SER A 59 4.11 0.69 -11.77
CA SER A 59 4.23 2.03 -11.19
C SER A 59 3.22 2.24 -10.05
N ASN A 60 1.95 1.91 -10.29
CA ASN A 60 0.89 2.04 -9.28
C ASN A 60 1.13 1.15 -8.06
N LEU A 61 1.63 -0.07 -8.27
CA LEU A 61 2.00 -0.98 -7.17
C LEU A 61 3.18 -0.42 -6.37
N THR A 62 4.17 0.17 -7.03
CA THR A 62 5.33 0.77 -6.37
C THR A 62 4.90 1.93 -5.46
N GLU A 63 4.00 2.79 -5.94
CA GLU A 63 3.43 3.87 -5.14
C GLU A 63 2.63 3.33 -3.94
N THR A 64 1.77 2.34 -4.18
CA THR A 64 0.97 1.71 -3.12
C THR A 64 1.86 1.10 -2.03
N VAL A 65 2.91 0.36 -2.42
CA VAL A 65 3.85 -0.26 -1.49
C VAL A 65 4.64 0.80 -0.72
N THR A 66 5.02 1.89 -1.37
CA THR A 66 5.71 3.01 -0.71
C THR A 66 4.80 3.63 0.35
N ASN A 67 3.55 3.92 0.03
CA ASN A 67 2.59 4.52 0.97
C ASN A 67 2.26 3.59 2.13
N LEU A 68 2.06 2.29 1.88
CA LEU A 68 1.92 1.28 2.94
C LEU A 68 3.17 1.22 3.81
N GLY A 69 4.33 1.37 3.19
CA GLY A 69 5.59 1.62 3.87
C GLY A 69 5.46 2.82 4.78
N GLU A 70 5.10 4.01 4.34
CA GLU A 70 5.17 5.20 5.19
C GLU A 70 4.11 5.24 6.32
N ASP A 71 2.90 4.76 6.06
CA ASP A 71 1.74 5.00 6.93
C ASP A 71 1.38 3.86 7.89
N ALA A 72 1.96 2.67 7.74
CA ALA A 72 1.66 1.54 8.62
C ALA A 72 2.34 1.65 10.00
N LEU A 73 1.69 1.09 11.04
CA LEU A 73 2.37 0.77 12.31
C LEU A 73 3.38 -0.36 12.06
N LYS A 74 4.66 -0.02 12.01
CA LYS A 74 5.73 -0.97 11.67
C LYS A 74 6.29 -1.68 12.88
N TRP A 75 6.78 -2.88 12.65
CA TRP A 75 7.71 -3.52 13.57
C TRP A 75 9.08 -2.82 13.51
N ASP A 76 9.47 -2.23 14.62
CA ASP A 76 10.82 -1.76 14.88
C ASP A 76 11.64 -2.96 15.39
N LYS A 77 12.46 -3.52 14.49
CA LYS A 77 13.25 -4.72 14.78
C LYS A 77 14.32 -4.49 15.84
N ASP A 78 14.88 -3.29 15.90
CA ASP A 78 16.00 -2.97 16.77
C ASP A 78 15.52 -2.81 18.21
N ASN A 79 14.32 -2.24 18.39
CA ASN A 79 13.67 -2.09 19.69
C ASN A 79 12.73 -3.24 20.06
N GLY A 80 12.39 -4.13 19.12
CA GLY A 80 11.53 -5.28 19.37
C GLY A 80 10.07 -4.91 19.70
N VAL A 81 9.56 -3.84 19.09
CA VAL A 81 8.21 -3.30 19.34
C VAL A 81 7.54 -2.84 18.05
N PHE A 82 6.22 -2.66 18.06
CA PHE A 82 5.57 -1.83 17.05
C PHE A 82 5.80 -0.35 17.36
N THR A 83 6.21 0.44 16.37
CA THR A 83 6.43 1.88 16.54
C THR A 83 5.26 2.69 16.01
N ALA A 84 4.88 3.72 16.77
CA ALA A 84 3.93 4.75 16.36
C ALA A 84 4.64 6.02 15.83
N ALA A 85 5.95 5.96 15.60
CA ALA A 85 6.66 7.04 14.91
C ALA A 85 6.11 7.17 13.47
N HIS A 86 5.82 8.40 13.05
CA HIS A 86 5.27 8.69 11.74
C HIS A 86 5.72 10.07 11.27
N GLY A 87 6.14 10.17 10.00
CA GLY A 87 6.77 11.37 9.46
C GLY A 87 7.99 11.81 10.28
N ASN A 88 7.98 13.08 10.72
CA ASN A 88 9.05 13.64 11.55
C ASN A 88 8.83 13.44 13.06
N ASN A 89 7.73 12.80 13.46
CA ASN A 89 7.41 12.60 14.86
C ASN A 89 8.02 11.28 15.36
N THR A 90 8.71 11.36 16.49
CA THR A 90 9.26 10.18 17.17
C THR A 90 8.18 9.36 17.89
N ALA A 91 7.00 9.93 18.12
CA ALA A 91 5.82 9.26 18.65
C ALA A 91 4.53 9.93 18.16
N SER A 92 3.47 9.14 17.97
CA SER A 92 2.15 9.62 17.55
C SER A 92 1.05 9.03 18.43
N LYS A 93 -0.13 9.67 18.43
CA LYS A 93 -1.32 9.13 19.10
C LYS A 93 -1.83 7.90 18.33
N ILE A 94 -2.24 6.88 19.07
CA ILE A 94 -3.08 5.79 18.55
C ILE A 94 -4.48 6.01 19.12
N THR A 95 -5.45 6.29 18.25
CA THR A 95 -6.84 6.63 18.64
C THR A 95 -7.82 5.62 18.04
N ASN A 96 -9.11 5.79 18.35
CA ASN A 96 -10.20 4.87 17.97
C ASN A 96 -9.99 3.46 18.53
N ILE A 97 -9.36 3.39 19.70
CA ILE A 97 -9.19 2.17 20.48
C ILE A 97 -10.45 1.99 21.33
N LEU A 98 -11.15 0.88 21.10
CA LEU A 98 -12.24 0.44 21.96
C LEU A 98 -11.71 0.18 23.38
N ASP A 99 -12.58 0.26 24.38
CA ASP A 99 -12.21 -0.05 25.76
C ASP A 99 -11.62 -1.46 25.86
N GLY A 100 -10.40 -1.55 26.37
CA GLY A 100 -9.72 -2.82 26.58
C GLY A 100 -10.27 -3.56 27.81
N THR A 101 -10.20 -4.88 27.81
CA THR A 101 -10.58 -5.64 29.01
C THR A 101 -9.61 -5.35 30.16
N VAL A 102 -10.11 -4.98 31.34
CA VAL A 102 -9.26 -4.70 32.51
C VAL A 102 -9.28 -5.90 33.47
N THR A 103 -8.33 -6.81 33.29
CA THR A 103 -8.10 -7.98 34.16
C THR A 103 -6.61 -8.24 34.33
N ALA A 104 -6.23 -9.09 35.29
CA ALA A 104 -4.82 -9.37 35.60
C ALA A 104 -4.01 -9.99 34.45
N THR A 105 -4.67 -10.54 33.44
CA THR A 105 -4.03 -11.26 32.32
C THR A 105 -4.35 -10.65 30.95
N SER A 106 -5.00 -9.48 30.91
CA SER A 106 -5.37 -8.85 29.65
C SER A 106 -4.14 -8.36 28.88
N SER A 107 -4.20 -8.46 27.55
CA SER A 107 -3.25 -7.87 26.61
C SER A 107 -3.88 -6.78 25.74
N ASP A 108 -5.11 -6.36 26.07
CA ASP A 108 -5.80 -5.31 25.33
C ASP A 108 -5.18 -3.96 25.65
N ALA A 109 -5.05 -3.11 24.63
CA ALA A 109 -4.78 -1.70 24.86
C ALA A 109 -5.99 -1.06 25.54
N ILE A 110 -5.74 -0.24 26.56
CA ILE A 110 -6.76 0.62 27.16
C ILE A 110 -6.75 2.00 26.51
N ASN A 111 -7.87 2.70 26.55
CA ASN A 111 -7.96 4.07 26.06
C ASN A 111 -8.07 5.08 27.22
N GLY A 112 -8.21 6.36 26.86
CA GLY A 112 -8.27 7.45 27.82
C GLY A 112 -9.50 7.45 28.74
N SER A 113 -10.67 7.01 28.28
CA SER A 113 -11.88 6.98 29.11
C SER A 113 -11.74 6.02 30.28
N GLN A 114 -11.12 4.86 30.07
CA GLN A 114 -10.92 3.88 31.14
C GLN A 114 -10.01 4.39 32.26
N LEU A 115 -8.93 5.10 31.90
CA LEU A 115 -8.04 5.72 32.88
C LEU A 115 -8.73 6.89 33.61
N TYR A 116 -9.53 7.67 32.88
CA TYR A 116 -10.33 8.76 33.44
C TYR A 116 -11.36 8.28 34.46
N ASP A 117 -12.08 7.20 34.15
CA ASP A 117 -13.09 6.60 35.03
C ASP A 117 -12.45 6.07 36.32
N LEU A 118 -11.29 5.40 36.22
CA LEU A 118 -10.52 4.98 37.38
C LEU A 118 -10.14 6.17 38.26
N SER A 119 -9.61 7.24 37.66
CA SER A 119 -9.22 8.47 38.37
C SER A 119 -10.42 9.11 39.07
N SER A 120 -11.58 9.14 38.41
CA SER A 120 -12.83 9.70 38.95
C SER A 120 -13.38 8.88 40.12
N ASN A 121 -13.28 7.55 40.06
CA ASN A 121 -13.63 6.67 41.17
C ASN A 121 -12.73 6.88 42.38
N ILE A 122 -11.42 7.07 42.17
CA ILE A 122 -10.46 7.39 43.24
C ILE A 122 -10.79 8.73 43.90
N ALA A 123 -11.08 9.77 43.11
CA ALA A 123 -11.49 11.06 43.64
C ALA A 123 -12.76 10.94 44.52
N THR A 124 -13.74 10.18 44.04
CA THR A 124 -14.98 9.93 44.77
C THR A 124 -14.72 9.18 46.09
N TYR A 125 -13.87 8.15 46.06
CA TYR A 125 -13.50 7.40 47.26
C TYR A 125 -12.84 8.27 48.33
N PHE A 126 -11.95 9.18 47.93
CA PHE A 126 -11.35 10.12 48.87
C PHE A 126 -12.35 11.14 49.42
N GLY A 127 -13.30 11.61 48.60
CA GLY A 127 -14.15 12.73 49.00
C GLY A 127 -13.30 13.96 49.31
N GLY A 128 -13.67 14.75 50.32
CA GLY A 128 -12.87 15.91 50.74
C GLY A 128 -12.63 16.95 49.62
N ASN A 129 -13.53 17.05 48.64
CA ASN A 129 -13.38 17.86 47.42
C ASN A 129 -12.31 17.38 46.42
N ALA A 130 -11.84 16.14 46.52
CA ALA A 130 -11.07 15.52 45.45
C ALA A 130 -11.89 15.48 44.16
N SER A 131 -11.25 15.69 43.02
CA SER A 131 -11.93 15.74 41.71
C SER A 131 -10.98 15.44 40.56
N VAL A 132 -11.54 15.17 39.38
CA VAL A 132 -10.82 15.10 38.11
C VAL A 132 -11.49 16.08 37.16
N ASN A 133 -10.71 16.95 36.51
CA ASN A 133 -11.24 17.89 35.53
C ASN A 133 -11.35 17.24 34.13
N THR A 134 -11.94 17.95 33.16
CA THR A 134 -12.15 17.44 31.79
C THR A 134 -10.86 17.11 31.02
N ASP A 135 -9.72 17.65 31.45
CA ASP A 135 -8.40 17.36 30.86
C ASP A 135 -7.71 16.16 31.53
N GLY A 136 -8.39 15.50 32.49
CA GLY A 136 -7.89 14.36 33.24
C GLY A 136 -6.97 14.72 34.42
N VAL A 137 -6.91 16.00 34.81
CA VAL A 137 -6.06 16.45 35.93
C VAL A 137 -6.76 16.16 37.25
N PHE A 138 -6.09 15.36 38.10
CA PHE A 138 -6.56 15.02 39.43
C PHE A 138 -6.24 16.14 40.45
N THR A 139 -7.25 16.55 41.21
CA THR A 139 -7.13 17.40 42.39
C THR A 139 -7.35 16.55 43.63
N GLY A 140 -6.37 16.55 44.55
CA GLY A 140 -6.44 15.78 45.79
C GLY A 140 -7.54 16.24 46.74
N PRO A 141 -7.91 15.39 47.72
CA PRO A 141 -8.83 15.81 48.77
C PRO A 141 -8.19 16.92 49.62
N THR A 142 -9.02 17.57 50.42
CA THR A 142 -8.62 18.45 51.50
C THR A 142 -9.44 18.04 52.72
N TYR A 143 -8.75 17.55 53.75
CA TYR A 143 -9.40 17.19 54.99
C TYR A 143 -9.11 18.24 56.07
N LYS A 144 -10.07 18.44 56.97
CA LYS A 144 -9.91 19.29 58.14
C LYS A 144 -10.06 18.44 59.38
N ILE A 145 -9.09 18.53 60.29
CA ILE A 145 -9.18 17.97 61.63
C ILE A 145 -9.05 19.14 62.60
N GLY A 146 -10.17 19.55 63.20
CA GLY A 146 -10.27 20.83 63.89
C GLY A 146 -10.17 22.02 62.92
N GLU A 147 -9.42 23.06 63.28
CA GLU A 147 -9.18 24.22 62.40
C GLU A 147 -8.02 24.01 61.40
N ASN A 148 -7.26 22.93 61.53
CA ASN A 148 -6.09 22.68 60.69
C ASN A 148 -6.47 21.93 59.40
N LYS A 149 -6.01 22.47 58.27
CA LYS A 149 -6.03 21.79 56.97
C LYS A 149 -4.89 20.77 56.91
N LEU A 150 -5.22 19.52 56.59
CA LEU A 150 -4.24 18.50 56.22
C LEU A 150 -4.42 18.24 54.73
N LEU A 151 -3.31 18.42 53.99
CA LEU A 151 -3.10 18.28 52.53
C LEU A 151 -4.38 18.40 51.70
#